data_AF-A0A9D5EH71-F1
#
_entry.id   AF-A0A9D5EH71-F1
#
_cell.length_a   1.000
_cell.length_b   1.000
_cell.length_c   1.000
_cell.angle_alpha   90.00
_cell.angle_beta   90.00
_cell.angle_gamma   90.00
#
_symmetry.space_group_name_H-M   'P 1'
#
loop_
_entity.id
_entity.type
_entity.pdbx_description
1 polymer ?
#
loop_
_entity_poly.entity_id
_entity_poly.type
_entity_poly.pdbx_seq_one_letter_code
_entity_poly.pdbx_strand_id
1 'polypeptide(L)'
;MNDMDDDQGHAYLQIGEAAERAKLTQRTLRYYEEKGLLSPPTRMEGGFRLYSAEDIERIDRIRQLKDLLGFSLAEIKEMIESEDVRLQIKAEWRSDADTAEKAEKIRRAREVTLQQIALVDQKMEKMAAMRDSLAERVQKYDAWLLERSPESAKT
;
A
#
# COMPACT_ATOMS: atom_id res chain seq x y z
N MET A 1 45.10 14.31 -2.03
CA MET A 1 44.96 15.78 -1.86
C MET A 1 44.37 16.34 -3.14
N ASN A 2 43.07 16.55 -3.30
CA ASN A 2 41.98 16.83 -2.36
C ASN A 2 40.85 15.81 -2.67
N ASP A 3 40.43 14.95 -1.75
CA ASP A 3 39.39 15.21 -0.73
C ASP A 3 38.10 15.76 -1.36
N MET A 4 37.28 14.85 -1.86
CA MET A 4 35.81 14.96 -1.88
C MET A 4 35.27 13.63 -1.35
N ASP A 5 35.31 13.55 -0.02
CA ASP A 5 34.53 12.62 0.78
C ASP A 5 33.03 12.78 0.54
N ASP A 6 32.33 11.67 0.74
CA ASP A 6 30.92 11.54 1.07
C ASP A 6 29.86 11.92 0.02
N ASP A 7 29.46 10.92 -0.79
CA ASP A 7 28.02 10.67 -0.99
C ASP A 7 27.77 9.16 -0.90
N GLN A 8 27.24 8.72 0.23
CA GLN A 8 26.95 7.31 0.50
C GLN A 8 25.90 6.80 -0.50
N GLY A 9 26.27 5.79 -1.26
CA GLY A 9 25.43 5.20 -2.31
C GLY A 9 24.08 4.68 -1.81
N HIS A 10 23.01 5.31 -2.27
CA HIS A 10 21.82 4.55 -2.66
C HIS A 10 22.01 4.11 -4.10
N ALA A 11 22.54 2.89 -4.28
CA ALA A 11 22.67 2.30 -5.61
C ALA A 11 21.28 2.25 -6.28
N TYR A 12 21.10 3.09 -7.30
CA TYR A 12 19.90 3.03 -8.14
C TYR A 12 19.84 1.67 -8.84
N LEU A 13 18.66 1.04 -8.82
CA LEU A 13 18.42 -0.25 -9.45
C LEU A 13 17.80 -0.06 -10.82
N GLN A 14 18.21 -0.87 -11.79
CA GLN A 14 17.49 -0.97 -13.06
C GLN A 14 16.17 -1.72 -12.87
N ILE A 15 15.24 -1.59 -13.82
CA ILE A 15 13.92 -2.25 -13.75
C ILE A 15 14.00 -3.78 -13.55
N GLY A 16 15.04 -4.44 -14.08
CA GLY A 16 15.26 -5.87 -13.87
C GLY A 16 15.57 -6.19 -12.40
N GLU A 17 16.52 -5.48 -11.82
CA GLU A 17 16.95 -5.64 -10.43
C GLU A 17 15.85 -5.23 -9.45
N ALA A 18 15.15 -4.12 -9.74
CA ALA A 18 14.01 -3.67 -8.96
C ALA A 18 12.87 -4.70 -8.95
N ALA A 19 12.58 -5.29 -10.11
CA ALA A 19 11.56 -6.33 -10.24
C ALA A 19 11.94 -7.60 -9.45
N GLU A 20 13.20 -8.04 -9.56
CA GLU A 20 13.70 -9.19 -8.82
C GLU A 20 13.63 -8.96 -7.31
N ARG A 21 14.13 -7.80 -6.83
CA ARG A 21 14.11 -7.44 -5.41
C ARG A 21 12.69 -7.37 -4.85
N ALA A 22 11.76 -6.79 -5.61
CA ALA A 22 10.35 -6.70 -5.24
C ALA A 22 9.57 -8.01 -5.45
N LYS A 23 10.19 -9.05 -6.00
CA LYS A 23 9.52 -10.31 -6.42
C LYS A 23 8.34 -10.07 -7.36
N LEU A 24 8.50 -9.10 -8.26
CA LEU A 24 7.51 -8.72 -9.29
C LEU A 24 8.09 -8.97 -10.67
N THR A 25 7.23 -8.89 -11.69
CA THR A 25 7.69 -8.84 -13.07
C THR A 25 7.99 -7.40 -13.47
N GLN A 26 8.91 -7.18 -14.41
CA GLN A 26 9.11 -5.85 -14.99
C GLN A 26 7.82 -5.30 -15.64
N ARG A 27 6.95 -6.18 -16.16
CA ARG A 27 5.63 -5.81 -16.69
C ARG A 27 4.75 -5.21 -15.60
N THR A 28 4.78 -5.79 -14.39
CA THR A 28 4.05 -5.25 -13.23
C THR A 28 4.55 -3.87 -12.84
N LEU A 29 5.87 -3.66 -12.82
CA LEU A 29 6.44 -2.34 -12.50
C LEU A 29 6.03 -1.28 -13.54
N ARG A 30 6.14 -1.58 -14.84
CA ARG A 30 5.65 -0.69 -15.91
C ARG A 30 4.17 -0.38 -15.76
N TYR A 31 3.38 -1.39 -15.40
CA TYR A 31 1.95 -1.21 -15.17
C TYR A 31 1.66 -0.31 -13.96
N TYR A 32 2.45 -0.40 -12.88
CA TYR A 32 2.32 0.52 -11.74
C TYR A 32 2.70 1.96 -12.12
N GLU A 33 3.74 2.17 -12.94
CA GLU A 33 4.06 3.48 -13.52
C GLU A 33 2.90 4.04 -14.35
N GLU A 34 2.34 3.23 -15.27
CA GLU A 34 1.23 3.63 -16.13
C GLU A 34 -0.04 4.00 -15.34
N LYS A 35 -0.23 3.40 -14.16
CA LYS A 35 -1.34 3.72 -13.25
C LYS A 35 -1.04 4.89 -12.31
N GLY A 36 0.16 5.49 -12.40
CA GLY A 36 0.59 6.59 -11.55
C GLY A 36 0.84 6.17 -10.10
N LEU A 37 1.04 4.87 -9.86
CA LEU A 37 1.36 4.36 -8.52
C LEU A 37 2.84 4.54 -8.18
N LEU A 38 3.71 4.69 -9.18
CA LEU A 38 5.12 5.00 -9.02
C LEU A 38 5.42 6.33 -9.69
N SER A 39 6.30 7.13 -9.09
CA SER A 39 6.85 8.31 -9.74
C SER A 39 7.60 7.89 -11.00
N PRO A 40 7.63 8.72 -12.06
CA PRO A 40 8.43 8.44 -13.23
C PRO A 40 9.89 8.21 -12.79
N PRO A 41 10.49 7.05 -13.10
CA PRO A 41 11.85 6.75 -12.67
C PRO A 41 12.83 7.73 -13.31
N THR A 42 13.87 8.07 -12.56
CA THR A 42 15.02 8.80 -13.11
C THR A 42 15.59 7.99 -14.26
N ARG A 43 16.01 8.65 -15.34
CA ARG A 43 16.58 7.97 -16.51
C ARG A 43 18.09 8.20 -16.55
N MET A 44 18.86 7.14 -16.76
CA MET A 44 20.28 7.27 -17.10
C MET A 44 20.46 7.85 -18.51
N GLU A 45 21.65 8.40 -18.78
CA GLU A 45 22.14 8.56 -20.15
C GLU A 45 22.09 7.20 -20.86
N GLY A 46 21.25 7.08 -21.89
CA GLY A 46 20.92 5.80 -22.53
C GLY A 46 19.47 5.32 -22.34
N GLY A 47 18.67 6.00 -21.52
CA GLY A 47 17.21 5.82 -21.46
C GLY A 47 16.70 4.71 -20.53
N PHE A 48 17.59 4.06 -19.78
CA PHE A 48 17.25 3.05 -18.78
C PHE A 48 16.56 3.66 -17.55
N ARG A 49 15.54 2.98 -17.02
CA ARG A 49 14.82 3.37 -15.81
C ARG A 49 15.63 3.03 -14.57
N LEU A 50 15.76 3.98 -13.66
CA LEU A 50 16.41 3.81 -12.37
C LEU A 50 15.41 3.98 -11.23
N TYR A 51 15.48 3.07 -10.27
CA TYR A 51 14.67 3.05 -9.06
C TYR A 51 15.59 3.29 -7.86
N SER A 52 15.25 4.30 -7.07
CA SER A 52 15.89 4.60 -5.78
C SER A 52 15.50 3.57 -4.71
N ALA A 53 16.14 3.63 -3.54
CA ALA A 53 15.71 2.83 -2.39
C ALA A 53 14.27 3.16 -1.97
N GLU A 54 13.87 4.43 -2.03
CA GLU A 54 12.50 4.88 -1.74
C GLU A 54 11.47 4.31 -2.72
N ASP A 55 11.82 4.22 -4.02
CA ASP A 55 10.97 3.57 -5.01
C ASP A 55 10.74 2.09 -4.67
N ILE A 56 11.78 1.39 -4.18
CA ILE A 56 11.65 -0.01 -3.77
C ILE A 56 10.72 -0.15 -2.56
N GLU A 57 10.87 0.71 -1.55
CA GLU A 57 9.95 0.72 -0.39
C GLU A 57 8.50 0.98 -0.81
N ARG A 58 8.29 1.90 -1.75
CA ARG A 58 6.98 2.19 -2.34
C ARG A 58 6.40 0.98 -3.07
N ILE A 59 7.21 0.32 -3.90
CA ILE A 59 6.83 -0.91 -4.63
C ILE A 59 6.42 -2.01 -3.64
N ASP A 60 7.19 -2.22 -2.57
CA ASP A 60 6.87 -3.21 -1.55
C ASP A 60 5.56 -2.89 -0.82
N ARG A 61 5.29 -1.62 -0.55
CA ARG A 61 4.03 -1.19 0.07
C ARG A 61 2.83 -1.43 -0.84
N ILE A 62 2.94 -1.08 -2.13
CA ILE A 62 1.92 -1.37 -3.15
C ILE A 62 1.63 -2.88 -3.20
N ARG A 63 2.69 -3.70 -3.20
CA ARG A 63 2.58 -5.17 -3.21
C ARG A 63 1.84 -5.68 -1.96
N GLN A 64 2.18 -5.19 -0.77
CA GLN A 64 1.50 -5.60 0.47
C GLN A 64 0.01 -5.25 0.46
N LEU A 65 -0.34 -4.00 0.09
CA LEU A 65 -1.74 -3.57 0.02
C LEU A 65 -2.55 -4.42 -0.97
N LYS A 66 -1.95 -4.75 -2.12
CA LYS A 66 -2.59 -5.57 -3.15
C LYS A 66 -2.71 -7.04 -2.74
N ASP A 67 -1.60 -7.68 -2.40
CA ASP A 67 -1.52 -9.14 -2.29
C ASP A 67 -1.98 -9.64 -0.91
N LEU A 68 -1.68 -8.91 0.17
CA LEU A 68 -2.02 -9.34 1.53
C LEU A 68 -3.39 -8.82 1.96
N LEU A 69 -3.71 -7.58 1.60
CA LEU A 69 -4.93 -6.90 2.07
C LEU A 69 -6.04 -6.84 1.01
N GLY A 70 -5.74 -7.29 -0.21
CA GLY A 70 -6.73 -7.37 -1.29
C GLY A 70 -7.24 -6.01 -1.76
N PHE A 71 -6.47 -4.92 -1.54
CA PHE A 71 -6.86 -3.60 -2.02
C PHE A 71 -6.82 -3.56 -3.56
N SER A 72 -7.80 -2.91 -4.16
CA SER A 72 -7.79 -2.59 -5.58
C SER A 72 -6.72 -1.54 -5.88
N LEU A 73 -6.29 -1.43 -7.14
CA LEU A 73 -5.29 -0.42 -7.52
C LEU A 73 -5.78 1.02 -7.30
N ALA A 74 -7.09 1.26 -7.35
CA ALA A 74 -7.67 2.55 -7.03
C ALA A 74 -7.53 2.86 -5.53
N GLU A 75 -7.95 1.92 -4.67
CA GLU A 75 -7.79 2.05 -3.21
C GLU A 75 -6.30 2.19 -2.83
N ILE A 76 -5.39 1.46 -3.50
CA ILE A 76 -3.94 1.58 -3.30
C ILE A 76 -3.45 2.97 -3.70
N LYS A 77 -3.93 3.51 -4.83
CA LYS A 77 -3.55 4.84 -5.27
C LYS A 77 -3.91 5.89 -4.23
N GLU A 78 -5.13 5.85 -3.69
CA GLU A 78 -5.57 6.77 -2.64
C GLU A 78 -4.74 6.65 -1.35
N MET A 79 -4.41 5.42 -0.94
CA MET A 79 -3.53 5.16 0.21
C MET A 79 -2.13 5.76 0.02
N ILE A 80 -1.59 5.64 -1.19
CA ILE A 80 -0.25 6.10 -1.55
C ILE A 80 -0.21 7.63 -1.74
N GLU A 81 -1.21 8.23 -2.37
CA GLU A 81 -1.30 9.69 -2.49
C GLU A 81 -1.42 10.36 -1.10
N SER A 82 -2.18 9.74 -0.18
CA SER A 82 -2.26 10.22 1.21
C SER A 82 -0.92 10.12 1.94
N GLU A 83 -0.14 9.07 1.65
CA GLU A 83 1.22 8.91 2.15
C GLU A 83 2.16 10.00 1.62
N ASP A 84 2.08 10.29 0.32
CA ASP A 84 2.90 11.31 -0.34
C ASP A 84 2.65 12.69 0.28
N VAL A 85 1.39 13.04 0.54
CA VAL A 85 1.06 14.29 1.24
C VAL A 85 1.64 14.31 2.66
N ARG A 86 1.59 13.19 3.39
CA ARG A 86 2.17 13.11 4.74
C ARG A 86 3.70 13.27 4.72
N LEU A 87 4.37 12.65 3.75
CA LEU A 87 5.81 12.77 3.56
C LEU A 87 6.21 14.20 3.16
N GLN A 88 5.44 14.84 2.29
CA GLN A 88 5.66 16.24 1.92
C GLN A 88 5.56 17.17 3.14
N ILE A 89 4.53 17.01 3.98
CA ILE A 89 4.38 17.80 5.21
C ILE A 89 5.56 17.58 6.16
N LYS A 90 6.05 16.34 6.27
CA LYS A 90 7.23 16.00 7.07
C LYS A 90 8.50 16.65 6.51
N ALA A 91 8.69 16.64 5.20
CA ALA A 91 9.85 17.26 4.54
C ALA A 91 9.85 18.79 4.68
N GLU A 92 8.67 19.41 4.64
CA GLU A 92 8.49 20.85 4.87
C GLU A 92 8.55 21.26 6.35
N TRP A 93 8.74 20.31 7.28
CA TRP A 93 8.75 20.62 8.71
C TRP A 93 9.93 21.51 9.08
N ARG A 94 9.63 22.58 9.84
CA ARG A 94 10.63 23.55 10.31
C ARG A 94 10.50 23.72 11.83
N SER A 95 11.59 23.47 12.54
CA SER A 95 11.60 23.55 14.01
C SER A 95 11.48 24.97 14.54
N ASP A 96 11.88 25.96 13.75
CA ASP A 96 11.85 27.40 14.04
C ASP A 96 10.56 28.10 13.61
N ALA A 97 9.66 27.41 12.90
CA ALA A 97 8.35 27.94 12.53
C ALA A 97 7.49 28.29 13.76
N ASP A 98 6.55 29.22 13.60
CA ASP A 98 5.62 29.59 14.66
C ASP A 98 4.63 28.47 14.99
N THR A 99 3.98 28.60 16.15
CA THR A 99 3.04 27.58 16.65
C THR A 99 1.83 27.38 15.75
N ALA A 100 1.37 28.42 15.05
CA ALA A 100 0.21 28.33 14.17
C ALA A 100 0.54 27.55 12.89
N GLU A 101 1.70 27.81 12.27
CA GLU A 101 2.19 27.04 11.11
C GLU A 101 2.37 25.56 11.46
N LYS A 102 2.98 25.27 12.61
CA LYS A 102 3.16 23.89 13.10
C LYS A 102 1.82 23.19 13.32
N ALA A 103 0.88 23.87 13.97
CA ALA A 103 -0.46 23.32 14.21
C ALA A 103 -1.21 23.03 12.90
N GLU A 104 -1.04 23.88 11.88
CA GLU A 104 -1.63 23.65 10.55
C GLU A 104 -1.04 22.40 9.88
N LYS A 105 0.29 22.26 9.87
CA LYS A 105 0.97 21.08 9.32
C LYS A 105 0.52 19.79 10.03
N ILE A 106 0.43 19.81 11.36
CA ILE A 106 -0.06 18.66 12.15
C ILE A 106 -1.53 18.36 11.82
N ARG A 107 -2.39 19.37 11.71
CA ARG A 107 -3.80 19.16 11.33
C ARG A 107 -3.94 18.51 9.97
N ARG A 108 -3.18 18.99 8.97
CA ARG A 108 -3.18 18.42 7.62
C ARG A 108 -2.65 16.98 7.60
N ALA A 109 -1.55 16.70 8.32
CA ALA A 109 -1.00 15.35 8.43
C ALA A 109 -2.00 14.39 9.12
N ARG A 110 -2.71 14.87 10.14
CA ARG A 110 -3.77 14.12 10.81
C ARG A 110 -4.94 13.84 9.85
N GLU A 111 -5.36 14.82 9.07
CA GLU A 111 -6.47 14.67 8.12
C GLU A 111 -6.18 13.58 7.08
N VAL A 112 -5.01 13.60 6.44
CA VAL A 112 -4.65 12.55 5.46
C VAL A 112 -4.50 11.18 6.11
N THR A 113 -4.03 11.12 7.36
CA THR A 113 -3.95 9.85 8.10
C THR A 113 -5.35 9.31 8.42
N LEU A 114 -6.31 10.18 8.72
CA LEU A 114 -7.71 9.77 8.92
C LEU A 114 -8.35 9.25 7.64
N GLN A 115 -7.99 9.81 6.47
CA GLN A 115 -8.46 9.28 5.18
C GLN A 115 -7.95 7.85 4.93
N GLN A 116 -6.68 7.57 5.26
CA GLN A 116 -6.12 6.22 5.18
C GLN A 116 -6.84 5.25 6.13
N ILE A 117 -7.14 5.67 7.36
CA ILE A 117 -7.93 4.86 8.32
C ILE A 117 -9.31 4.55 7.74
N ALA A 118 -10.00 5.54 7.18
CA ALA A 118 -11.34 5.32 6.61
C ALA A 118 -11.34 4.30 5.46
N LEU A 119 -10.30 4.27 4.62
CA LEU A 119 -10.15 3.26 3.57
C LEU A 119 -9.97 1.85 4.14
N VAL A 120 -9.17 1.73 5.21
CA VAL A 120 -8.97 0.45 5.92
C VAL A 120 -10.28 -0.01 6.57
N ASP A 121 -10.97 0.89 7.27
CA ASP A 121 -12.25 0.58 7.92
C ASP A 121 -13.30 0.12 6.90
N GLN A 122 -13.44 0.82 5.78
CA GLN A 122 -14.35 0.39 4.71
C GLN A 122 -14.00 -1.00 4.17
N LYS A 123 -12.71 -1.33 4.05
CA LYS A 123 -12.27 -2.67 3.64
C LYS A 123 -12.62 -3.72 4.69
N MET A 124 -12.39 -3.41 5.96
CA MET A 124 -12.72 -4.29 7.08
C MET A 124 -14.22 -4.57 7.15
N GLU A 125 -15.08 -3.56 6.96
CA GLU A 125 -16.53 -3.72 6.92
C GLU A 125 -16.98 -4.69 5.82
N LYS A 126 -16.45 -4.51 4.59
CA LYS A 126 -16.75 -5.41 3.46
C LYS A 126 -16.33 -6.85 3.76
N MET A 127 -15.14 -7.03 4.36
CA MET A 127 -14.63 -8.35 4.73
C MET A 127 -15.44 -8.99 5.87
N ALA A 128 -15.86 -8.21 6.87
CA ALA A 128 -16.72 -8.67 7.94
C ALA A 128 -18.08 -9.13 7.40
N ALA A 129 -18.70 -8.34 6.52
CA ALA A 129 -19.95 -8.71 5.86
C ALA A 129 -19.83 -10.01 5.05
N MET A 130 -18.72 -10.18 4.33
CA MET A 130 -18.45 -11.43 3.59
C MET A 130 -18.32 -12.63 4.55
N ARG A 131 -17.59 -12.45 5.67
CA ARG A 131 -17.41 -13.48 6.69
C ARG A 131 -18.74 -13.88 7.33
N ASP A 132 -19.61 -12.93 7.63
CA ASP A 132 -20.91 -13.21 8.24
C ASP A 132 -21.84 -13.95 7.27
N SER A 133 -21.85 -13.58 5.99
CA SER A 133 -22.58 -14.34 4.95
C SER A 133 -22.11 -15.80 4.85
N LEU A 134 -20.81 -16.05 4.97
CA LEU A 134 -20.27 -17.41 4.99
C LEU A 134 -20.68 -18.17 6.26
N ALA A 135 -20.70 -17.50 7.42
CA ALA A 135 -21.13 -18.10 8.67
C ALA A 135 -22.62 -18.51 8.65
N GLU A 136 -23.50 -17.68 8.07
CA GLU A 136 -24.91 -18.04 7.89
C GLU A 136 -25.10 -19.27 7.00
N ARG A 137 -24.27 -19.44 5.96
CA ARG A 137 -24.31 -20.63 5.10
C ARG A 137 -23.94 -21.89 5.87
N VAL A 138 -22.91 -21.82 6.73
CA VAL A 138 -22.52 -22.93 7.61
C VAL A 138 -23.70 -23.33 8.51
N GLN A 139 -24.36 -22.37 9.16
CA GLN A 139 -25.52 -22.65 10.01
C GLN A 139 -26.65 -23.37 9.24
N LYS A 140 -26.91 -22.98 7.99
CA LYS A 140 -27.91 -23.65 7.14
C LYS A 140 -27.50 -25.09 6.83
N TYR A 141 -26.22 -25.32 6.53
CA TYR A 141 -25.72 -26.67 6.26
C TYR A 141 -25.82 -27.56 7.52
N ASP A 142 -25.49 -27.03 8.69
CA ASP A 142 -25.61 -27.75 9.96
C ASP A 142 -27.06 -28.15 10.24
N ALA A 143 -28.02 -27.25 10.00
CA ALA A 143 -29.45 -27.54 10.14
C ALA A 143 -29.90 -28.66 9.19
N TRP A 144 -29.52 -28.61 7.91
CA TRP A 144 -29.89 -29.64 6.93
C TRP A 144 -29.27 -31.01 7.22
N LEU A 145 -28.06 -31.03 7.80
CA LEU A 145 -27.41 -32.26 8.23
C LEU A 145 -28.13 -32.89 9.42
N LEU A 146 -28.58 -32.09 10.38
CA LEU A 146 -29.38 -32.55 11.52
C LEU A 146 -30.70 -33.18 11.06
N GLU A 147 -31.42 -32.53 10.13
CA GLU A 147 -32.66 -33.04 9.56
C GLU A 147 -32.49 -34.38 8.83
N ARG A 148 -31.31 -34.60 8.24
CA ARG A 148 -30.99 -35.79 7.43
C ARG A 148 -30.17 -36.84 8.19
N SER A 149 -29.94 -36.64 9.49
CA SER A 149 -29.21 -37.61 10.30
C SER A 149 -30.06 -38.87 10.53
N PRO A 150 -29.54 -40.10 10.32
CA PRO A 150 -30.30 -41.34 10.44
C PRO A 150 -30.85 -41.64 11.85
N GLU A 151 -30.48 -40.84 12.86
CA GLU A 151 -31.07 -40.93 14.22
C GLU A 151 -32.52 -40.42 14.31
N SER A 152 -32.98 -39.58 13.37
CA SER A 152 -34.37 -39.09 13.35
C SER A 152 -35.38 -40.11 12.80
N ALA A 153 -34.92 -41.25 12.26
CA ALA A 153 -35.76 -42.30 11.66
C ALA A 153 -36.07 -43.48 12.61
N LYS A 154 -35.75 -43.37 13.91
CA LYS A 154 -35.94 -44.44 14.92
C LYS A 154 -37.06 -44.20 15.94
N THR A 155 -37.99 -43.27 15.70
CA THR A 155 -39.21 -43.09 16.52
C THR A 155 -40.44 -43.26 15.64
#